data_AF-A0A158IV62-F1
#
_entry.id   AF-A0A158IV62-F1
#
_cell.length_a   1.000
_cell.length_b   1.000
_cell.length_c   1.000
_cell.angle_alpha   90.00
_cell.angle_beta   90.00
_cell.angle_gamma   90.00
#
_symmetry.space_group_name_H-M   'P 1'
#
loop_
_entity.id
_entity.type
_entity.pdbx_description
1 polymer ?
#
loop_
_entity_poly.entity_id
_entity_poly.type
_entity_poly.pdbx_seq_one_letter_code
_entity_poly.pdbx_strand_id
1 'polypeptide(L)'
;MAVAKCIETRARVTRWRSLACLTLASALALALSACGSAPPKDPLADVAWSYATDAVIFEITADAGLNQYDGQSHTLLLGIYETGDAQAFRNLAADPNALAETMATGKVPQTFAQFSRYVVAPGQHSYLILDRAQNTRSIGMVAGYAQFGVANAARQFDVPVVTKTSGFIFRTHTKLPGPLVVKLNLGAQGILNAEVQPGAPDAATLARAQQLEGGGKEVRLSGNAAANPNGSGATSGVVSAASPQDTPLRKLAN
;
A
#
# COMPACT_ATOMS: atom_id res chain seq x y z
N MET A 1 -61.36 80.46 -10.31
CA MET A 1 -60.82 79.48 -9.33
C MET A 1 -60.34 78.23 -10.07
N ALA A 2 -59.09 78.20 -10.57
CA ALA A 2 -58.58 77.06 -11.34
C ALA A 2 -57.04 76.94 -11.34
N VAL A 3 -56.38 77.20 -10.19
CA VAL A 3 -54.90 77.17 -10.12
C VAL A 3 -54.35 76.27 -8.99
N ALA A 4 -55.20 75.73 -8.10
CA ALA A 4 -54.72 75.03 -6.90
C ALA A 4 -54.62 73.49 -6.99
N LYS A 5 -54.89 72.85 -8.15
CA LYS A 5 -54.96 71.38 -8.24
C LYS A 5 -53.78 70.68 -8.93
N CYS A 6 -52.76 71.42 -9.38
CA CYS A 6 -51.70 70.86 -10.22
C CYS A 6 -50.40 70.48 -9.47
N ILE A 7 -50.29 70.78 -8.17
CA ILE A 7 -49.02 70.63 -7.43
C ILE A 7 -48.97 69.33 -6.59
N GLU A 8 -50.11 68.76 -6.18
CA GLU A 8 -50.13 67.57 -5.31
C GLU A 8 -49.90 66.23 -6.02
N THR A 9 -50.07 66.18 -7.34
CA THR A 9 -50.01 64.91 -8.09
C THR A 9 -48.59 64.47 -8.46
N ARG A 10 -47.60 65.37 -8.42
CA ARG A 10 -46.22 65.06 -8.81
C ARG A 10 -45.37 64.45 -7.68
N ALA A 11 -45.84 64.48 -6.43
CA ALA A 11 -45.06 63.95 -5.29
C ALA A 11 -45.30 62.46 -5.01
N ARG A 12 -46.44 61.88 -5.43
CA ARG A 12 -46.76 60.45 -5.18
C ARG A 12 -46.14 59.50 -6.21
N VAL A 13 -46.01 59.93 -7.47
CA VAL A 13 -45.52 59.09 -8.57
C VAL A 13 -44.01 58.82 -8.47
N THR A 14 -43.25 59.76 -7.90
CA THR A 14 -41.80 59.65 -7.74
C THR A 14 -41.40 58.72 -6.58
N ARG A 15 -42.24 58.60 -5.53
CA ARG A 15 -41.99 57.68 -4.41
C ARG A 15 -42.22 56.21 -4.78
N TRP A 16 -43.13 55.90 -5.70
CA TRP A 16 -43.38 54.52 -6.13
C TRP A 16 -42.34 53.95 -7.09
N ARG A 17 -41.71 54.78 -7.92
CA ARG A 17 -40.64 54.32 -8.83
C ARG A 17 -39.34 54.01 -8.08
N SER A 18 -39.07 54.71 -6.97
CA SER A 18 -37.91 54.45 -6.12
C SER A 18 -38.06 53.18 -5.26
N LEU A 19 -39.27 52.83 -4.81
CA LEU A 19 -39.52 51.59 -4.06
C LEU A 19 -39.51 50.32 -4.94
N ALA A 20 -39.90 50.42 -6.22
CA ALA A 20 -39.89 49.28 -7.14
C ALA A 20 -38.46 48.87 -7.57
N CYS A 21 -37.54 49.84 -7.71
CA CYS A 21 -36.14 49.55 -8.04
C CYS A 21 -35.37 48.93 -6.87
N LEU A 22 -35.64 49.38 -5.63
CA LEU A 22 -34.99 48.84 -4.43
C LEU A 22 -35.44 47.41 -4.09
N THR A 23 -36.66 47.02 -4.46
CA THR A 23 -37.15 45.65 -4.23
C THR A 23 -36.67 44.67 -5.30
N LEU A 24 -36.56 45.09 -6.57
CA LEU A 24 -35.99 44.26 -7.63
C LEU A 24 -34.48 44.02 -7.48
N ALA A 25 -33.73 45.03 -7.01
CA ALA A 25 -32.30 44.90 -6.76
C ALA A 25 -31.98 44.01 -5.55
N SER A 26 -32.84 44.03 -4.52
CA SER A 26 -32.69 43.17 -3.33
C SER A 26 -33.02 41.69 -3.62
N ALA A 27 -34.00 41.43 -4.50
CA ALA A 27 -34.33 40.07 -4.94
C ALA A 27 -33.22 39.43 -5.81
N LEU A 28 -32.49 40.23 -6.59
CA LEU A 28 -31.35 39.76 -7.38
C LEU A 28 -30.10 39.48 -6.52
N ALA A 29 -29.91 40.24 -5.44
CA ALA A 29 -28.81 40.02 -4.49
C ALA A 29 -28.98 38.74 -3.65
N LEU A 30 -30.22 38.34 -3.33
CA LEU A 30 -30.52 37.10 -2.59
C LEU A 30 -30.39 35.83 -3.46
N ALA A 31 -30.40 35.94 -4.78
CA ALA A 31 -30.27 34.80 -5.70
C ALA A 31 -28.80 34.38 -5.96
N LEU A 32 -27.82 35.23 -5.64
CA LEU A 32 -26.39 34.97 -5.90
C LEU A 32 -25.65 34.34 -4.71
N SER A 33 -26.26 34.30 -3.52
CA SER A 33 -25.62 33.76 -2.30
C SER A 33 -25.88 32.27 -2.04
N ALA A 34 -26.52 31.55 -2.96
CA ALA A 34 -26.96 30.17 -2.74
C ALA A 34 -26.01 29.07 -3.27
N CYS A 35 -24.87 29.41 -3.87
CA CYS A 35 -23.92 28.41 -4.38
C CYS A 35 -22.64 28.37 -3.53
N GLY A 36 -22.80 28.06 -2.24
CA GLY A 36 -21.70 27.70 -1.35
C GLY A 36 -21.76 26.21 -1.05
N SER A 37 -21.38 25.36 -2.01
CA SER A 37 -21.19 23.93 -1.72
C SER A 37 -20.04 23.82 -0.73
N ALA A 38 -20.36 23.52 0.53
CA ALA A 38 -19.34 23.26 1.54
C ALA A 38 -18.38 22.18 1.01
N PRO A 39 -17.06 22.36 1.15
CA PRO A 39 -16.11 21.33 0.73
C PRO A 39 -16.44 20.02 1.44
N PRO A 40 -16.34 18.86 0.74
CA PRO A 40 -16.60 17.56 1.34
C PRO A 40 -15.78 17.38 2.63
N LYS A 41 -16.43 16.88 3.69
CA LYS A 41 -15.84 16.69 5.03
C LYS A 41 -14.68 15.68 5.06
N ASP A 42 -14.52 14.87 4.01
CA ASP A 42 -13.39 13.98 3.79
C ASP A 42 -13.19 13.78 2.26
N PRO A 43 -12.02 14.12 1.69
CA PRO A 43 -11.75 13.97 0.26
C PRO A 43 -11.74 12.50 -0.23
N LEU A 44 -11.78 11.52 0.68
CA LEU A 44 -11.78 10.09 0.41
C LEU A 44 -13.11 9.38 0.72
N ALA A 45 -14.13 10.11 1.21
CA ALA A 45 -15.41 9.52 1.60
C ALA A 45 -16.12 8.75 0.48
N ASP A 46 -15.94 9.21 -0.77
CA ASP A 46 -16.61 8.63 -1.95
C ASP A 46 -15.79 7.49 -2.61
N VAL A 47 -14.65 7.09 -2.02
CA VAL A 47 -13.81 6.03 -2.56
C VAL A 47 -14.31 4.66 -2.11
N ALA A 48 -14.70 3.81 -3.06
CA ALA A 48 -15.06 2.42 -2.79
C ALA A 48 -13.79 1.56 -2.62
N TRP A 49 -13.55 1.07 -1.41
CA TRP A 49 -12.39 0.26 -1.06
C TRP A 49 -12.64 -1.25 -1.26
N SER A 50 -12.91 -1.68 -2.48
CA SER A 50 -13.10 -3.10 -2.80
C SER A 50 -11.79 -3.89 -2.66
N TYR A 51 -11.89 -5.21 -2.57
CA TYR A 51 -10.76 -6.12 -2.80
C TYR A 51 -10.14 -5.86 -4.19
N ALA A 52 -8.83 -6.02 -4.31
CA ALA A 52 -8.12 -5.88 -5.58
C ALA A 52 -6.93 -6.83 -5.66
N THR A 53 -6.84 -7.59 -6.74
CA THR A 53 -5.72 -8.49 -7.03
C THR A 53 -4.47 -7.70 -7.45
N ASP A 54 -3.28 -8.16 -7.09
CA ASP A 54 -1.99 -7.57 -7.50
C ASP A 54 -1.86 -6.07 -7.21
N ALA A 55 -2.48 -5.61 -6.13
CA ALA A 55 -2.64 -4.20 -5.82
C ALA A 55 -1.57 -3.66 -4.85
N VAL A 56 -0.77 -4.53 -4.23
CA VAL A 56 0.28 -4.15 -3.29
C VAL A 56 1.56 -4.87 -3.69
N ILE A 57 2.59 -4.10 -4.03
CA ILE A 57 3.81 -4.63 -4.63
C ILE A 57 5.01 -4.06 -3.88
N PHE A 58 5.89 -4.94 -3.41
CA PHE A 58 7.17 -4.57 -2.81
C PHE A 58 8.29 -5.02 -3.75
N GLU A 59 9.10 -4.09 -4.24
CA GLU A 59 10.41 -4.40 -4.81
C GLU A 59 11.42 -4.51 -3.67
N ILE A 60 11.76 -5.73 -3.30
CA ILE A 60 12.62 -6.03 -2.17
C ILE A 60 14.05 -6.20 -2.68
N THR A 61 14.96 -5.35 -2.22
CA THR A 61 16.41 -5.50 -2.38
C THR A 61 17.04 -5.72 -1.02
N ALA A 62 17.58 -6.91 -0.79
CA ALA A 62 18.27 -7.27 0.44
C ALA A 62 19.79 -7.22 0.25
N ASP A 63 20.46 -6.57 1.20
CA ASP A 63 21.92 -6.55 1.27
C ASP A 63 22.49 -7.97 1.46
N ALA A 64 23.70 -8.21 0.96
CA ALA A 64 24.39 -9.49 1.19
C ALA A 64 24.64 -9.73 2.68
N GLY A 65 24.84 -8.66 3.44
CA GLY A 65 24.93 -8.60 4.89
C GLY A 65 23.58 -8.59 5.61
N LEU A 66 22.46 -8.97 5.00
CA LEU A 66 21.12 -8.86 5.61
C LEU A 66 21.06 -9.45 7.03
N ASN A 67 20.38 -8.74 7.93
CA ASN A 67 20.11 -9.16 9.31
C ASN A 67 21.36 -9.70 10.01
N GLN A 68 22.47 -8.95 9.92
CA GLN A 68 23.76 -9.42 10.37
C GLN A 68 23.81 -9.50 11.90
N TYR A 69 24.19 -10.65 12.42
CA TYR A 69 24.46 -10.85 13.84
C TYR A 69 25.74 -11.67 13.98
N ASP A 70 26.64 -11.23 14.85
CA ASP A 70 27.96 -11.87 15.06
C ASP A 70 28.76 -12.08 13.74
N GLY A 71 28.67 -11.09 12.85
CA GLY A 71 29.34 -11.13 11.53
C GLY A 71 28.66 -12.03 10.49
N GLN A 72 27.63 -12.80 10.85
CA GLN A 72 26.91 -13.70 9.94
C GLN A 72 25.59 -13.09 9.47
N SER A 73 25.27 -13.28 8.19
CA SER A 73 24.01 -12.83 7.59
C SER A 73 22.91 -13.85 7.81
N HIS A 74 21.71 -13.37 8.12
CA HIS A 74 20.56 -14.22 8.40
C HIS A 74 19.36 -13.85 7.53
N THR A 75 18.45 -14.81 7.39
CA THR A 75 17.14 -14.53 6.80
C THR A 75 16.36 -13.55 7.69
N LEU A 76 15.46 -12.80 7.07
CA LEU A 76 14.64 -11.79 7.74
C LEU A 76 13.17 -12.15 7.56
N LEU A 77 12.41 -12.10 8.65
CA LEU A 77 10.96 -12.22 8.59
C LEU A 77 10.34 -10.84 8.30
N LEU A 78 9.61 -10.73 7.18
CA LEU A 78 8.87 -9.54 6.79
C LEU A 78 7.38 -9.77 7.08
N GLY A 79 6.80 -8.94 7.95
CA GLY A 79 5.38 -8.94 8.25
C GLY A 79 4.66 -7.80 7.52
N ILE A 80 3.56 -8.11 6.85
CA ILE A 80 2.73 -7.13 6.13
C ILE A 80 1.35 -7.08 6.79
N TYR A 81 0.95 -5.89 7.21
CA TYR A 81 -0.26 -5.60 7.95
C TYR A 81 -1.18 -4.74 7.11
N GLU A 82 -2.38 -5.21 6.84
CA GLU A 82 -3.38 -4.44 6.09
C GLU A 82 -4.49 -3.97 7.02
N THR A 83 -4.80 -2.69 6.98
CA THR A 83 -5.85 -2.11 7.83
C THR A 83 -6.61 -0.99 7.13
N GLY A 84 -7.88 -0.82 7.52
CA GLY A 84 -8.68 0.34 7.16
C GLY A 84 -8.38 1.58 8.02
N ASP A 85 -7.71 1.40 9.18
CA ASP A 85 -7.37 2.47 10.11
C ASP A 85 -5.85 2.63 10.22
N ALA A 86 -5.34 3.72 9.64
CA ALA A 86 -3.93 4.07 9.68
C ALA A 86 -3.39 4.21 11.13
N GLN A 87 -4.21 4.55 12.12
CA GLN A 87 -3.78 4.63 13.52
C GLN A 87 -3.58 3.24 14.14
N ALA A 88 -4.31 2.21 13.70
CA ALA A 88 -4.19 0.87 14.24
C ALA A 88 -2.76 0.33 14.10
N PHE A 89 -2.13 0.53 12.94
CA PHE A 89 -0.73 0.12 12.74
C PHE A 89 0.26 0.98 13.53
N ARG A 90 0.05 2.30 13.64
CA ARG A 90 0.92 3.18 14.45
C ARG A 90 0.91 2.77 15.92
N ASN A 91 -0.26 2.45 16.46
CA ASN A 91 -0.41 1.97 17.83
C ASN A 91 0.29 0.63 18.03
N LEU A 92 0.15 -0.31 17.09
CA LEU A 92 0.86 -1.59 17.15
C LEU A 92 2.38 -1.39 17.06
N ALA A 93 2.87 -0.53 16.16
CA ALA A 93 4.29 -0.25 15.99
C ALA A 93 4.90 0.49 17.19
N ALA A 94 4.09 1.22 17.96
CA ALA A 94 4.50 1.89 19.19
C ALA A 94 4.61 0.94 20.39
N ASP A 95 4.08 -0.29 20.31
CA ASP A 95 4.21 -1.34 21.32
C ASP A 95 5.11 -2.48 20.81
N PRO A 96 6.40 -2.48 21.18
CA PRO A 96 7.35 -3.49 20.70
C PRO A 96 6.98 -4.92 21.09
N ASN A 97 6.33 -5.11 22.24
CA ASN A 97 5.97 -6.45 22.73
C ASN A 97 4.80 -7.00 21.91
N ALA A 98 3.76 -6.19 21.72
CA ALA A 98 2.62 -6.58 20.88
C ALA A 98 3.08 -6.85 19.44
N LEU A 99 3.94 -6.00 18.88
CA LEU A 99 4.50 -6.17 17.54
C LEU A 99 5.33 -7.45 17.41
N ALA A 100 6.16 -7.78 18.40
CA ALA A 100 6.94 -9.01 18.42
C ALA A 100 6.01 -10.25 18.50
N GLU A 101 4.95 -10.16 19.31
CA GLU A 101 3.97 -11.24 19.45
C GLU A 101 3.22 -11.51 18.14
N THR A 102 2.78 -10.48 17.41
CA THR A 102 2.10 -10.67 16.11
C THR A 102 3.03 -11.33 15.09
N MET A 103 4.31 -10.92 15.06
CA MET A 103 5.32 -11.51 14.19
C MET A 103 5.60 -12.98 14.53
N ALA A 104 5.69 -13.33 15.81
CA ALA A 104 5.93 -14.69 16.27
C ALA A 104 4.72 -15.60 16.02
N THR A 105 3.53 -15.16 16.43
CA THR A 105 2.32 -15.99 16.47
C THR A 105 1.57 -16.05 15.15
N GLY A 106 1.74 -15.07 14.26
CA GLY A 106 0.90 -14.98 13.07
C GLY A 106 -0.48 -14.36 13.32
N LYS A 107 -0.78 -13.93 14.54
CA LYS A 107 -2.11 -13.43 14.93
C LYS A 107 -2.09 -11.93 15.04
N VAL A 108 -3.14 -11.27 14.57
CA VAL A 108 -3.31 -9.82 14.66
C VAL A 108 -4.65 -9.46 15.29
N PRO A 109 -4.76 -8.27 15.92
CA PRO A 109 -6.04 -7.74 16.37
C PRO A 109 -7.07 -7.64 15.23
N GLN A 110 -8.36 -7.68 15.58
CA GLN A 110 -9.47 -7.61 14.61
C GLN A 110 -9.53 -6.28 13.82
N THR A 111 -8.76 -5.27 14.22
CA THR A 111 -8.62 -4.00 13.49
C THR A 111 -7.82 -4.13 12.18
N PHE A 112 -7.10 -5.24 11.99
CA PHE A 112 -6.39 -5.56 10.76
C PHE A 112 -7.25 -6.46 9.88
N ALA A 113 -7.39 -6.09 8.60
CA ALA A 113 -8.12 -6.86 7.61
C ALA A 113 -7.36 -8.13 7.21
N GLN A 114 -6.03 -8.04 7.15
CA GLN A 114 -5.16 -9.13 6.76
C GLN A 114 -3.77 -8.98 7.39
N PHE A 115 -3.14 -10.11 7.68
CA PHE A 115 -1.74 -10.18 8.07
C PHE A 115 -1.05 -11.32 7.33
N SER A 116 0.11 -11.05 6.77
CA SER A 116 0.92 -12.02 6.04
C SER A 116 2.38 -11.93 6.45
N ARG A 117 3.11 -13.06 6.37
CA ARG A 117 4.53 -13.15 6.70
C ARG A 117 5.31 -13.77 5.55
N TYR A 118 6.48 -13.20 5.28
CA TYR A 118 7.36 -13.63 4.20
C TYR A 118 8.79 -13.69 4.68
N VAL A 119 9.58 -14.62 4.15
CA VAL A 119 11.00 -14.75 4.48
C VAL A 119 11.82 -14.14 3.35
N VAL A 120 12.74 -13.25 3.70
CA VAL A 120 13.69 -12.63 2.76
C VAL A 120 15.08 -13.19 3.04
N ALA A 121 15.76 -13.66 1.99
CA ALA A 121 17.12 -14.16 2.09
C ALA A 121 18.16 -13.03 1.86
N PRO A 122 19.38 -13.14 2.44
CA PRO A 122 20.48 -12.23 2.12
C PRO A 122 20.79 -12.20 0.61
N GLY A 123 21.06 -11.01 0.07
CA GLY A 123 21.36 -10.80 -1.35
C GLY A 123 20.17 -10.98 -2.31
N GLN A 124 18.96 -11.19 -1.80
CA GLN A 124 17.75 -11.35 -2.60
C GLN A 124 17.34 -10.03 -3.28
N HIS A 125 16.96 -10.10 -4.56
CA HIS A 125 16.23 -9.03 -5.25
C HIS A 125 14.98 -9.64 -5.89
N SER A 126 13.79 -9.16 -5.51
CA SER A 126 12.53 -9.76 -5.95
C SER A 126 11.35 -8.78 -5.86
N TYR A 127 10.32 -9.02 -6.65
CA TYR A 127 8.99 -8.47 -6.38
C TYR A 127 8.21 -9.42 -5.47
N LEU A 128 7.64 -8.89 -4.40
CA LEU A 128 6.57 -9.50 -3.63
C LEU A 128 5.25 -8.82 -4.02
N ILE A 129 4.30 -9.60 -4.51
CA ILE A 129 3.03 -9.13 -5.07
C ILE A 129 1.91 -9.69 -4.21
N LEU A 130 1.05 -8.82 -3.72
CA LEU A 130 -0.03 -9.15 -2.80
C LEU A 130 -1.34 -8.60 -3.32
N ASP A 131 -2.40 -9.34 -3.03
CA ASP A 131 -3.75 -8.84 -3.17
C ASP A 131 -4.06 -7.90 -2.00
N ARG A 132 -4.80 -6.83 -2.29
CA ARG A 132 -5.29 -5.90 -1.27
C ARG A 132 -6.63 -6.38 -0.74
N ALA A 133 -6.71 -6.61 0.56
CA ALA A 133 -7.94 -6.94 1.25
C ALA A 133 -8.98 -5.82 1.13
N GLN A 134 -10.26 -6.20 1.26
CA GLN A 134 -11.36 -5.23 1.24
C GLN A 134 -11.24 -4.26 2.42
N ASN A 135 -11.58 -3.00 2.19
CA ASN A 135 -11.49 -1.90 3.16
C ASN A 135 -10.07 -1.54 3.61
N THR A 136 -9.01 -2.13 3.04
CA THR A 136 -7.62 -1.72 3.31
C THR A 136 -7.34 -0.34 2.73
N ARG A 137 -6.96 0.60 3.61
CA ARG A 137 -6.58 1.98 3.28
C ARG A 137 -5.11 2.27 3.59
N SER A 138 -4.54 1.53 4.54
CA SER A 138 -3.17 1.70 4.99
C SER A 138 -2.50 0.33 5.15
N ILE A 139 -1.22 0.30 4.81
CA ILE A 139 -0.40 -0.90 4.81
C ILE A 139 0.82 -0.65 5.68
N GLY A 140 0.94 -1.43 6.74
CA GLY A 140 2.12 -1.47 7.59
C GLY A 140 3.05 -2.59 7.16
N MET A 141 4.35 -2.37 7.26
CA MET A 141 5.36 -3.39 7.07
C MET A 141 6.35 -3.39 8.24
N VAL A 142 6.82 -4.58 8.61
CA VAL A 142 7.72 -4.78 9.74
C VAL A 142 8.79 -5.78 9.36
N ALA A 143 10.05 -5.37 9.49
CA ALA A 143 11.22 -6.21 9.29
C ALA A 143 11.74 -6.74 10.65
N GLY A 144 11.66 -8.05 10.84
CA GLY A 144 12.05 -8.73 12.09
C GLY A 144 13.57 -8.89 12.23
N TYR A 145 14.30 -7.79 12.37
CA TYR A 145 15.74 -7.79 12.63
C TYR A 145 16.06 -8.41 13.99
N ALA A 146 17.15 -9.18 14.09
CA ALA A 146 17.57 -9.83 15.34
C ALA A 146 17.85 -8.81 16.45
N GLN A 147 18.43 -7.67 16.08
CA GLN A 147 18.66 -6.53 16.98
C GLN A 147 17.45 -5.60 16.91
N PHE A 148 16.40 -5.90 17.69
CA PHE A 148 15.14 -5.15 17.67
C PHE A 148 15.31 -3.69 18.16
N GLY A 149 15.50 -2.77 17.22
CA GLY A 149 15.32 -1.33 17.40
C GLY A 149 14.09 -0.86 16.60
N VAL A 150 12.91 -0.85 17.24
CA VAL A 150 11.58 -0.61 16.63
C VAL A 150 11.52 0.60 15.68
N ALA A 151 12.24 1.68 15.97
CA ALA A 151 12.20 2.91 15.17
C ALA A 151 12.63 2.71 13.69
N ASN A 152 13.48 1.72 13.41
CA ASN A 152 14.03 1.51 12.07
C ASN A 152 13.53 0.24 11.38
N ALA A 153 12.62 -0.50 12.02
CA ALA A 153 12.13 -1.80 11.56
C ALA A 153 10.70 -1.76 10.98
N ALA A 154 9.94 -0.69 11.22
CA ALA A 154 8.57 -0.56 10.75
C ALA A 154 8.40 0.62 9.78
N ARG A 155 7.58 0.44 8.74
CA ARG A 155 7.17 1.51 7.82
C ARG A 155 5.68 1.39 7.53
N GLN A 156 5.05 2.51 7.22
CA GLN A 156 3.63 2.57 6.90
C GLN A 156 3.42 3.35 5.61
N PHE A 157 2.49 2.89 4.79
CA PHE A 157 2.11 3.53 3.54
C PHE A 157 0.60 3.62 3.45
N ASP A 158 0.12 4.71 2.88
CA ASP A 158 -1.28 4.83 2.51
C ASP A 158 -1.47 4.34 1.07
N VAL A 159 -2.58 3.64 0.84
CA VAL A 159 -2.92 3.15 -0.49
C VAL A 159 -3.25 4.37 -1.37
N PRO A 160 -2.58 4.55 -2.51
CA PRO A 160 -2.78 5.73 -3.34
C PRO A 160 -4.19 5.74 -3.92
N VAL A 161 -4.75 6.94 -4.11
CA VAL A 161 -6.06 7.11 -4.77
C VAL A 161 -5.85 7.79 -6.11
N VAL A 162 -6.27 7.10 -7.17
CA VAL A 162 -6.18 7.56 -8.55
C VAL A 162 -7.54 8.07 -9.00
N THR A 163 -7.56 9.16 -9.77
CA THR A 163 -8.79 9.70 -10.35
C THR A 163 -8.92 9.22 -11.80
N LYS A 164 -9.91 8.37 -12.06
CA LYS A 164 -10.26 7.96 -13.41
C LYS A 164 -11.28 8.94 -13.97
N THR A 165 -10.94 9.57 -15.09
CA THR A 165 -11.89 10.43 -15.82
C THR A 165 -12.50 9.62 -16.96
N SER A 166 -13.82 9.57 -17.04
CA SER A 166 -14.57 8.89 -18.10
C SER A 166 -15.53 9.86 -18.78
N GLY A 167 -15.87 9.60 -20.04
CA GLY A 167 -16.86 10.35 -20.81
C GLY A 167 -16.26 11.38 -21.76
N PHE A 168 -16.78 11.39 -22.99
CA PHE A 168 -16.32 12.28 -24.07
C PHE A 168 -17.07 13.63 -24.08
N ILE A 169 -18.33 13.66 -23.65
CA ILE A 169 -19.21 14.85 -23.63
C ILE A 169 -19.41 15.37 -22.21
N PHE A 170 -19.71 14.48 -21.26
CA PHE A 170 -19.77 14.80 -19.82
C PHE A 170 -18.67 14.03 -19.10
N ARG A 171 -17.65 14.75 -18.65
CA ARG A 171 -16.53 14.15 -17.90
C ARG A 171 -17.00 13.80 -16.49
N THR A 172 -16.96 12.52 -16.17
CA THR A 172 -17.19 11.99 -14.81
C THR A 172 -15.84 11.65 -14.19
N HIS A 173 -15.56 12.21 -13.03
CA HIS A 173 -14.35 11.92 -12.25
C HIS A 173 -14.68 10.92 -11.14
N THR A 174 -14.13 9.71 -11.23
CA THR A 174 -14.30 8.68 -10.21
C THR A 174 -12.97 8.41 -9.53
N LYS A 175 -12.94 8.55 -8.21
CA LYS A 175 -11.76 8.22 -7.40
C LYS A 175 -11.77 6.74 -7.07
N LEU A 176 -10.65 6.06 -7.29
CA LEU A 176 -10.48 4.62 -7.07
C LEU A 176 -9.15 4.36 -6.38
N PRO A 177 -9.06 3.32 -5.53
CA PRO A 177 -7.76 2.87 -5.01
C PRO A 177 -6.86 2.43 -6.17
N GLY A 178 -5.65 2.97 -6.22
CA GLY A 178 -4.59 2.58 -7.15
C GLY A 178 -3.68 1.50 -6.56
N PRO A 179 -2.81 0.89 -7.39
CA PRO A 179 -1.80 -0.04 -6.89
C PRO A 179 -0.77 0.71 -6.04
N LEU A 180 -0.40 0.14 -4.89
CA LEU A 180 0.72 0.59 -4.08
C LEU A 180 1.98 -0.16 -4.52
N VAL A 181 3.01 0.57 -4.94
CA VAL A 181 4.31 0.00 -5.26
C VAL A 181 5.35 0.62 -4.34
N VAL A 182 6.09 -0.20 -3.62
CA VAL A 182 7.09 0.22 -2.64
C VAL A 182 8.44 -0.35 -3.01
N LYS A 183 9.44 0.51 -3.18
CA LYS A 183 10.83 0.11 -3.27
C LYS A 183 11.42 -0.02 -1.87
N LEU A 184 11.74 -1.25 -1.48
CA LEU A 184 12.23 -1.60 -0.16
C LEU A 184 13.68 -2.06 -0.23
N ASN A 185 14.58 -1.32 0.43
CA ASN A 185 15.97 -1.70 0.59
C ASN A 185 16.22 -2.13 2.03
N LEU A 186 16.59 -3.40 2.23
CA LEU A 186 16.86 -4.01 3.52
C LEU A 186 18.38 -4.13 3.71
N GLY A 187 18.90 -3.45 4.74
CA GLY A 187 20.33 -3.46 5.07
C GLY A 187 20.69 -4.49 6.13
N ALA A 188 21.94 -4.44 6.57
CA ALA A 188 22.47 -5.35 7.58
C ALA A 188 21.78 -5.22 8.95
N GLN A 189 21.47 -3.99 9.38
CA GLN A 189 20.95 -3.70 10.72
C GLN A 189 19.59 -2.98 10.71
N GLY A 190 18.98 -2.77 9.55
CA GLY A 190 17.73 -2.01 9.46
C GLY A 190 17.27 -1.73 8.04
N ILE A 191 16.07 -1.16 7.93
CA ILE A 191 15.51 -0.70 6.65
C ILE A 191 16.26 0.55 6.19
N LEU A 192 16.96 0.44 5.06
CA LEU A 192 17.73 1.54 4.48
C LEU A 192 16.83 2.51 3.70
N ASN A 193 15.89 1.96 2.92
CA ASN A 193 14.94 2.74 2.14
C ASN A 193 13.60 2.04 2.07
N ALA A 194 12.53 2.83 2.04
CA ALA A 194 11.17 2.35 1.84
C ALA A 194 10.32 3.46 1.23
N GLU A 195 10.30 3.53 -0.10
CA GLU A 195 9.70 4.64 -0.84
C GLU A 195 8.60 4.15 -1.76
N VAL A 196 7.51 4.91 -1.82
CA VAL A 196 6.43 4.64 -2.78
C VAL A 196 6.88 5.07 -4.17
N GLN A 197 6.82 4.15 -5.13
CA GLN A 197 7.16 4.40 -6.52
C GLN A 197 5.89 4.58 -7.36
N PRO A 198 5.85 5.57 -8.27
CA PRO A 198 4.77 5.66 -9.24
C PRO A 198 4.89 4.57 -10.30
N GLY A 199 3.77 3.92 -10.62
CA GLY A 199 3.66 2.93 -11.69
C GLY A 199 3.81 1.50 -11.20
N ALA A 200 2.98 0.61 -11.76
CA ALA A 200 3.05 -0.83 -11.51
C ALA A 200 4.15 -1.49 -12.39
N PRO A 201 4.73 -2.62 -11.96
CA PRO A 201 5.55 -3.46 -12.82
C PRO A 201 4.80 -3.87 -14.09
N ASP A 202 5.54 -4.16 -15.17
CA ASP A 202 4.91 -4.62 -16.40
C ASP A 202 4.19 -5.97 -16.22
N ALA A 203 3.18 -6.21 -17.07
CA ALA A 203 2.37 -7.42 -17.00
C ALA A 203 3.19 -8.70 -17.23
N ALA A 204 4.29 -8.62 -18.00
CA ALA A 204 5.17 -9.76 -18.26
C ALA A 204 5.92 -10.19 -16.99
N THR A 205 6.29 -9.24 -16.14
CA THR A 205 6.92 -9.48 -14.83
C THR A 205 5.93 -10.14 -13.89
N LEU A 206 4.70 -9.62 -13.81
CA LEU A 206 3.63 -10.19 -12.97
C LEU A 206 3.25 -11.62 -13.40
N ALA A 207 3.30 -11.93 -14.70
CA ALA A 207 3.00 -13.26 -15.22
C ALA A 207 4.02 -14.34 -14.80
N ARG A 208 5.22 -13.93 -14.36
CA ARG A 208 6.28 -14.84 -13.90
C ARG A 208 6.20 -15.12 -12.40
N ALA A 209 5.21 -14.57 -11.71
CA ALA A 209 5.11 -14.64 -10.27
C ALA A 209 4.73 -16.07 -9.81
N GLN A 210 5.47 -16.56 -8.82
CA GLN A 210 5.25 -17.87 -8.20
C GLN A 210 4.51 -17.70 -6.89
N GLN A 211 3.55 -18.57 -6.59
CA GLN A 211 2.79 -18.51 -5.35
C GLN A 211 3.69 -18.78 -4.14
N LEU A 212 3.60 -17.94 -3.11
CA LEU A 212 4.22 -18.13 -1.81
C LEU A 212 3.20 -18.72 -0.82
N GLU A 213 3.70 -19.44 0.18
CA GLU A 213 2.86 -20.03 1.24
C GLU A 213 2.04 -18.99 2.03
N GLY A 214 2.50 -17.73 2.09
CA GLY A 214 1.81 -16.63 2.76
C GLY A 214 0.62 -16.02 1.98
N GLY A 215 0.27 -16.55 0.82
CA GLY A 215 -0.83 -16.05 -0.02
C GLY A 215 -0.40 -15.04 -1.11
N GLY A 216 0.77 -14.43 -0.96
CA GLY A 216 1.39 -13.58 -1.96
C GLY A 216 2.05 -14.34 -3.12
N LYS A 217 2.59 -13.59 -4.07
CA LYS A 217 3.37 -14.10 -5.20
C LYS A 217 4.76 -13.46 -5.23
N GLU A 218 5.78 -14.20 -5.65
CA GLU A 218 7.16 -13.70 -5.77
C GLU A 218 7.65 -13.77 -7.23
N VAL A 219 8.35 -12.73 -7.67
CA VAL A 219 9.17 -12.75 -8.88
C VAL A 219 10.61 -12.48 -8.48
N ARG A 220 11.49 -13.47 -8.57
CA ARG A 220 12.93 -13.25 -8.32
C ARG A 220 13.57 -12.53 -9.50
N LEU A 221 14.21 -11.41 -9.21
CA LEU A 221 14.94 -10.57 -10.17
C LEU A 221 16.42 -10.96 -10.22
N SER A 222 17.00 -11.29 -9.07
CA SER A 222 18.29 -11.97 -8.99
C SER A 222 18.13 -13.44 -9.39
N GLY A 223 18.70 -13.84 -10.53
CA GLY A 223 18.78 -15.25 -10.92
C GLY A 223 18.13 -15.65 -12.24
N ASN A 224 17.91 -14.70 -13.16
CA ASN A 224 17.53 -15.06 -14.53
C ASN A 224 18.75 -15.52 -15.36
N ALA A 225 19.43 -16.59 -14.93
CA ALA A 225 20.06 -17.49 -15.88
C ALA A 225 18.91 -18.16 -16.64
N ALA A 226 18.92 -17.99 -17.96
CA ALA A 226 17.91 -18.46 -18.88
C ALA A 226 17.33 -19.84 -18.51
N ALA A 227 16.03 -19.91 -18.24
CA ALA A 227 15.27 -21.11 -18.56
C ALA A 227 15.26 -21.24 -20.10
N ASN A 228 16.34 -21.80 -20.64
CA ASN A 228 16.46 -22.21 -22.02
C ASN A 228 15.55 -23.45 -22.21
N PRO A 229 14.52 -23.42 -23.08
CA PRO A 229 13.59 -24.54 -23.19
C PRO A 229 14.14 -25.74 -23.98
N ASN A 230 15.40 -25.72 -24.43
CA ASN A 230 16.04 -26.83 -25.13
C ASN A 230 17.45 -27.09 -24.60
N GLY A 231 17.60 -28.18 -23.85
CA GLY A 231 18.89 -28.60 -23.30
C GLY A 231 18.80 -29.87 -22.49
N SER A 232 18.54 -30.99 -23.15
CA SER A 232 18.78 -32.34 -22.63
C SER A 232 20.25 -32.52 -22.23
N GLY A 233 20.50 -32.99 -21.00
CA GLY A 233 21.84 -33.35 -20.53
C GLY A 233 21.88 -33.72 -19.04
N ALA A 234 21.91 -35.02 -18.77
CA ALA A 234 22.10 -35.61 -17.46
C ALA A 234 23.47 -35.23 -16.84
N THR A 235 23.58 -35.23 -15.51
CA THR A 235 24.47 -36.15 -14.77
C THR A 235 24.27 -36.08 -13.25
N SER A 236 24.37 -37.27 -12.67
CA SER A 236 24.31 -37.65 -11.27
C SER A 236 25.49 -37.11 -10.46
N GLY A 237 25.30 -36.85 -9.15
CA GLY A 237 26.35 -36.31 -8.27
C GLY A 237 26.05 -36.38 -6.77
N VAL A 238 25.75 -37.60 -6.30
CA VAL A 238 26.07 -38.20 -4.99
C VAL A 238 26.04 -37.33 -3.72
N VAL A 239 25.10 -37.63 -2.83
CA VAL A 239 25.11 -37.26 -1.41
C VAL A 239 26.14 -38.08 -0.63
N SER A 240 27.04 -37.40 0.07
CA SER A 240 27.95 -37.99 1.05
C SER A 240 27.17 -38.46 2.28
N ALA A 241 27.25 -39.76 2.57
CA ALA A 241 26.80 -40.34 3.83
C ALA A 241 27.99 -40.92 4.60
N ALA A 242 28.16 -40.39 5.81
CA ALA A 242 28.85 -40.88 7.00
C ALA A 242 29.73 -42.16 6.92
N SER A 243 30.99 -41.99 7.32
CA SER A 243 31.86 -43.06 7.81
C SER A 243 31.37 -43.62 9.15
N PRO A 244 31.54 -44.93 9.36
CA PRO A 244 32.07 -45.43 10.63
C PRO A 244 33.31 -46.30 10.37
N GLN A 245 34.42 -45.93 11.00
CA GLN A 245 35.50 -46.87 11.30
C GLN A 245 35.03 -47.75 12.47
N ASP A 246 35.10 -49.08 12.35
CA ASP A 246 35.95 -49.87 13.27
C ASP A 246 35.94 -51.39 12.99
N THR A 247 37.14 -51.96 13.16
CA THR A 247 37.51 -53.37 13.44
C THR A 247 37.62 -54.38 12.28
N PRO A 248 38.82 -54.98 12.09
CA PRO A 248 39.03 -56.15 11.25
C PRO A 248 38.90 -57.45 12.07
N LEU A 249 38.07 -58.40 11.63
CA LEU A 249 38.10 -59.77 12.15
C LEU A 249 38.02 -60.82 11.05
N ARG A 250 39.19 -61.42 10.85
CA ARG A 250 39.52 -62.66 10.13
C ARG A 250 38.83 -63.88 10.75
N LYS A 251 38.10 -64.68 9.97
CA LYS A 251 37.78 -66.12 10.13
C LYS A 251 37.03 -66.59 8.85
N LEU A 252 37.63 -67.39 7.96
CA LEU A 252 37.66 -68.87 7.89
C LEU A 252 36.35 -69.52 7.39
N ALA A 253 36.54 -70.43 6.41
CA ALA A 253 35.61 -71.40 5.78
C ALA A 253 34.59 -70.80 4.77
N ASN A 254 34.37 -71.36 3.56
CA ASN A 254 34.70 -72.64 2.93
C ASN A 254 35.02 -72.40 1.45
#